data_AF-R2R0E1-F1
#
_entry.id   AF-R2R0E1-F1
#
_cell.length_a   1.000
_cell.length_b   1.000
_cell.length_c   1.000
_cell.angle_alpha   90.00
_cell.angle_beta   90.00
_cell.angle_gamma   90.00
#
_symmetry.space_group_name_H-M   'P 1'
#
loop_
_entity.id
_entity.type
_entity.pdbx_description
1 polymer ?
#
loop_
_entity_poly.entity_id
_entity_poly.type
_entity_poly.pdbx_seq_one_letter_code
_entity_poly.pdbx_strand_id
1 'polypeptide(L)'
;MKTNKKLFMPLNLQFFAEENDADQPGDQTSSDFNVEELSEEQVAAIKEKFGFKDNKEVDSIIKSKKSRWQKDLEEQKNEAARLAKLSEEERQQAIFNKKREDFEKEKAEFRQEQLLVEKGKQLTAQGIPADFAHRIAGDTAEEILADVKAFRAEWDKAVEAKVNERLASKSKTKVGNTSSQMTKAEIMAIKNTKERQRMIAENRELF
;
A
#
# COMPACT_ATOMS: atom_id res chain seq x y z
N MET A 1 32.18 14.31 -21.85
CA MET A 1 33.52 14.33 -21.24
C MET A 1 33.68 15.60 -20.42
N LYS A 2 33.68 15.50 -19.09
CA LYS A 2 34.05 16.60 -18.18
C LYS A 2 34.98 16.02 -17.13
N THR A 3 36.28 16.22 -17.31
CA THR A 3 37.33 15.71 -16.43
C THR A 3 37.48 16.64 -15.23
N ASN A 4 36.99 16.19 -14.07
CA ASN A 4 37.18 16.89 -12.79
C ASN A 4 38.68 16.94 -12.46
N LYS A 5 39.25 18.15 -12.52
CA LYS A 5 40.66 18.43 -12.26
C LYS A 5 40.92 18.29 -10.76
N LYS A 6 41.49 17.15 -10.34
CA LYS A 6 41.92 16.91 -8.96
C LYS A 6 42.97 17.96 -8.58
N LEU A 7 42.67 18.78 -7.58
CA LEU A 7 43.60 19.74 -6.99
C LEU A 7 44.54 18.97 -6.04
N PHE A 8 45.66 18.49 -6.55
CA PHE A 8 46.75 17.99 -5.69
C PHE A 8 47.54 19.20 -5.19
N MET A 9 47.53 19.43 -3.88
CA MET A 9 48.49 20.36 -3.26
C MET A 9 49.90 19.78 -3.42
N PRO A 10 50.91 20.56 -3.86
CA PRO A 10 52.28 20.07 -3.90
C PRO A 10 52.79 19.87 -2.48
N LEU A 11 53.03 18.62 -2.10
CA LEU A 11 53.71 18.28 -0.85
C LEU A 11 55.21 18.55 -1.06
N ASN A 12 55.74 19.60 -0.44
CA ASN A 12 57.20 19.83 -0.41
C ASN A 12 57.83 18.84 0.57
N LEU A 13 58.05 17.60 0.11
CA LEU A 13 58.86 16.62 0.80
C LEU A 13 60.33 17.03 0.64
N GLN A 14 60.85 17.79 1.60
CA GLN A 14 62.30 17.91 1.74
C GLN A 14 62.85 16.53 2.10
N PHE A 15 63.54 15.92 1.14
CA PHE A 15 64.34 14.71 1.31
C PHE A 15 65.65 15.08 2.00
N PHE A 16 65.77 14.82 3.30
CA PHE A 16 67.02 14.91 4.06
C PHE A 16 67.90 13.68 3.84
N ALA A 17 68.17 13.34 2.58
CA ALA A 17 69.10 12.27 2.25
C ALA A 17 69.57 12.43 0.80
N GLU A 18 70.50 13.35 0.56
CA GLU A 18 71.55 13.11 -0.43
C GLU A 18 72.82 13.87 -0.01
N GLU A 19 73.91 13.14 -0.08
CA GLU A 19 75.21 13.35 0.56
C GLU A 19 76.22 13.97 -0.42
N ASN A 20 77.37 14.39 0.11
CA ASN A 20 78.64 14.78 -0.53
C ASN A 20 78.82 16.25 -0.98
N ASP A 21 79.91 16.95 -0.66
CA ASP A 21 81.08 16.68 0.19
C ASP A 21 81.90 17.97 0.35
N ALA A 22 82.78 17.98 1.36
CA ALA A 22 83.93 18.88 1.58
C ALA A 22 83.71 20.35 2.00
N ASP A 23 83.79 20.61 3.31
CA ASP A 23 84.98 21.22 3.93
C ASP A 23 84.84 21.22 5.47
N GLN A 24 85.89 20.78 6.19
CA GLN A 24 86.07 20.98 7.64
C GLN A 24 87.27 21.93 7.80
N PRO A 25 87.26 22.89 8.74
CA PRO A 25 87.70 22.52 10.07
C PRO A 25 86.99 23.28 11.20
N GLY A 26 86.73 22.57 12.29
CA GLY A 26 86.19 23.14 13.51
C GLY A 26 86.23 22.11 14.62
N ASP A 27 87.38 22.06 15.30
CA ASP A 27 87.61 21.32 16.53
C ASP A 27 86.58 21.76 17.59
N GLN A 28 85.56 20.93 17.80
CA GLN A 28 84.81 20.88 19.04
C GLN A 28 84.80 19.42 19.47
N THR A 29 85.63 19.14 20.46
CA THR A 29 85.62 17.95 21.29
C THR A 29 84.18 17.55 21.64
N SER A 30 83.58 16.64 20.88
CA SER A 30 82.50 15.81 21.38
C SER A 30 83.16 14.80 22.30
N SER A 31 83.26 15.16 23.58
CA SER A 31 83.38 14.15 24.63
C SER A 31 82.34 13.08 24.32
N ASP A 32 82.76 11.85 24.02
CA ASP A 32 81.86 10.70 23.94
C ASP A 32 81.01 10.73 25.20
N PHE A 33 79.74 11.11 25.04
CA PHE A 33 78.82 11.17 26.16
C PHE A 33 78.46 9.72 26.48
N ASN A 34 79.28 9.11 27.33
CA ASN A 34 79.14 7.72 27.69
C ASN A 34 77.99 7.59 28.68
N VAL A 35 76.81 7.24 28.16
CA VAL A 35 75.57 7.10 28.93
C VAL A 35 75.72 6.06 30.04
N GLU A 36 76.64 5.10 29.88
CA GLU A 36 76.90 4.04 30.86
C GLU A 36 77.75 4.47 32.08
N GLU A 37 78.39 5.65 32.07
CA GLU A 37 79.28 6.11 33.15
C GLU A 37 78.65 7.19 34.06
N LEU A 38 77.36 7.50 33.86
CA LEU A 38 76.61 8.47 34.65
C LEU A 38 76.25 7.90 36.03
N SER A 39 76.52 8.66 37.10
CA SER A 39 76.08 8.27 38.44
C SER A 39 74.55 8.33 38.56
N GLU A 40 73.96 7.54 39.47
CA GLU A 40 72.51 7.50 39.69
C GLU A 40 71.89 8.89 39.97
N GLU A 41 72.66 9.79 40.59
CA GLU A 41 72.25 11.18 40.84
C GLU A 41 72.20 12.03 39.57
N GLN A 42 73.15 11.85 38.64
CA GLN A 42 73.15 12.56 37.37
C GLN A 42 72.03 12.06 36.44
N VAL A 43 71.76 10.75 36.45
CA VAL A 43 70.62 10.17 35.72
C VAL A 43 69.30 10.67 36.30
N ALA A 44 69.16 10.78 37.62
CA ALA A 44 67.99 11.34 38.27
C ALA A 44 67.78 12.83 37.92
N ALA A 45 68.85 13.64 37.93
CA ALA A 45 68.78 15.05 37.56
C ALA A 45 68.42 15.26 36.08
N ILE A 46 68.90 14.41 35.18
CA ILE A 46 68.53 14.43 33.75
C ILE A 46 67.07 14.00 33.59
N LYS A 47 66.62 12.96 34.29
CA LYS A 47 65.22 12.52 34.30
C LYS A 47 64.28 13.62 34.79
N GLU A 48 64.65 14.34 35.84
CA GLU A 48 63.88 15.45 36.39
C GLU A 48 63.85 16.66 35.44
N LYS A 49 65.01 17.06 34.89
CA LYS A 49 65.12 18.21 33.98
C LYS A 49 64.39 18.01 32.65
N PHE A 50 64.37 16.80 32.12
CA PHE A 50 63.75 16.48 30.83
C PHE A 50 62.39 15.79 30.96
N GLY A 51 61.91 15.55 32.19
CA GLY A 51 60.61 14.93 32.45
C GLY A 51 60.49 13.51 31.90
N PHE A 52 61.58 12.73 31.88
CA PHE A 52 61.54 11.35 31.44
C PHE A 52 60.70 10.53 32.42
N LYS A 53 59.63 9.97 31.90
CA LYS A 53 58.71 9.13 32.67
C LYS A 53 59.36 7.78 32.94
N ASP A 54 59.30 7.32 34.18
CA ASP A 54 59.74 5.97 34.51
C ASP A 54 58.86 4.92 33.83
N ASN A 55 59.40 3.71 33.63
CA ASN A 55 58.69 2.60 32.98
C ASN A 55 57.30 2.34 33.59
N LYS A 56 57.14 2.53 34.91
CA LYS A 56 55.85 2.40 35.61
C LYS A 56 54.82 3.45 35.17
N GLU A 57 55.24 4.69 34.95
CA GLU A 57 54.36 5.75 34.46
C GLU A 57 53.99 5.50 33.00
N VAL A 58 54.95 5.10 32.17
CA VAL A 58 54.72 4.72 30.77
C VAL A 58 53.72 3.57 30.68
N ASP A 59 53.87 2.52 31.48
CA ASP A 59 52.93 1.40 31.55
C ASP A 59 51.53 1.84 31.99
N SER A 60 51.42 2.76 32.95
CA SER A 60 50.14 3.32 33.38
C SER A 60 49.44 4.09 32.26
N ILE A 61 50.21 4.84 31.45
CA ILE A 61 49.72 5.59 30.30
C ILE A 61 49.29 4.64 29.18
N ILE A 62 50.08 3.60 28.91
CA ILE A 62 49.74 2.58 27.91
C ILE A 62 48.48 1.82 28.34
N LYS A 63 48.38 1.41 29.61
CA LYS A 63 47.20 0.71 30.14
C LYS A 63 45.94 1.57 30.10
N SER A 64 46.06 2.85 30.44
CA SER A 64 44.93 3.80 30.35
C SER A 64 44.51 4.05 28.90
N LYS A 65 45.45 4.21 27.96
CA LYS A 65 45.15 4.31 26.53
C LYS A 65 44.49 3.04 25.99
N LYS A 66 45.02 1.87 26.33
CA LYS A 66 44.47 0.58 25.90
C LYS A 66 43.05 0.36 26.44
N SER A 67 42.80 0.74 27.69
CA SER A 67 41.45 0.69 28.28
C SER A 67 40.47 1.63 27.59
N ARG A 68 40.89 2.87 27.25
CA ARG A 68 40.07 3.80 26.47
C ARG A 68 39.77 3.25 25.08
N TRP A 69 40.77 2.76 24.36
CA TRP A 69 40.58 2.14 23.05
C TRP A 69 39.71 0.89 23.07
N GLN A 70 39.82 0.05 24.10
CA GLN A 70 38.92 -1.09 24.25
C GLN A 70 37.47 -0.65 24.48
N LYS A 71 37.25 0.36 25.33
CA LYS A 71 35.91 0.93 25.52
C LYS A 71 35.36 1.53 24.24
N ASP A 72 36.12 2.33 23.52
CA ASP A 72 35.69 2.95 22.25
C ASP A 72 35.37 1.89 21.18
N LEU A 73 36.16 0.79 21.12
CA LEU A 73 35.90 -0.34 20.23
C LEU A 73 34.63 -1.09 20.59
N GLU A 74 34.38 -1.28 21.88
CA GLU A 74 33.20 -1.98 22.39
C GLU A 74 31.94 -1.12 22.18
N GLU A 75 32.03 0.19 22.40
CA GLU A 75 30.95 1.15 22.11
C GLU A 75 30.66 1.24 20.62
N GLN A 76 31.68 1.34 19.75
CA GLN A 76 31.47 1.32 18.29
C GLN A 76 30.87 0.00 17.81
N LYS A 77 31.30 -1.14 18.35
CA LYS A 77 30.72 -2.45 18.00
C LYS A 77 29.28 -2.56 18.48
N ASN A 78 28.98 -2.08 19.67
CA ASN A 78 27.63 -2.12 20.23
C ASN A 78 26.70 -1.16 19.48
N GLU A 79 27.17 0.04 19.13
CA GLU A 79 26.39 0.99 18.33
C GLU A 79 26.18 0.48 16.90
N ALA A 80 27.21 -0.08 16.25
CA ALA A 80 27.07 -0.69 14.93
C ALA A 80 26.12 -1.92 14.95
N ALA A 81 26.20 -2.75 16.00
CA ALA A 81 25.30 -3.89 16.17
C ALA A 81 23.87 -3.44 16.49
N ARG A 82 23.70 -2.39 17.30
CA ARG A 82 22.40 -1.78 17.59
C ARG A 82 21.79 -1.18 16.33
N LEU A 83 22.55 -0.40 15.55
CA LEU A 83 22.12 0.16 14.27
C LEU A 83 21.77 -0.92 13.25
N ALA A 84 22.58 -1.99 13.14
CA ALA A 84 22.31 -3.10 12.24
C ALA A 84 21.08 -3.91 12.66
N LYS A 85 20.90 -4.17 13.96
CA LYS A 85 19.71 -4.83 14.50
C LYS A 85 18.46 -3.98 14.31
N LEU A 86 18.54 -2.68 14.59
CA LEU A 86 17.42 -1.75 14.41
C LEU A 86 17.02 -1.69 12.93
N SER A 87 17.98 -1.64 12.01
CA SER A 87 17.71 -1.66 10.56
C SER A 87 17.08 -2.98 10.08
N GLU A 88 17.48 -4.12 10.64
CA GLU A 88 16.90 -5.42 10.30
C GLU A 88 15.51 -5.59 10.93
N GLU A 89 15.32 -5.20 12.19
CA GLU A 89 14.03 -5.20 12.88
C GLU A 89 13.03 -4.26 12.20
N GLU A 90 13.44 -3.06 11.78
CA GLU A 90 12.60 -2.13 11.01
C GLU A 90 12.21 -2.72 9.65
N ARG A 91 13.13 -3.40 8.96
CA ARG A 91 12.82 -4.12 7.72
C ARG A 91 11.80 -5.24 7.96
N GLN A 92 12.01 -6.03 9.01
CA GLN A 92 11.11 -7.13 9.35
C GLN A 92 9.73 -6.61 9.75
N GLN A 93 9.66 -5.51 10.50
CA GLN A 93 8.41 -4.83 10.83
C GLN A 93 7.72 -4.29 9.58
N ALA A 94 8.44 -3.66 8.65
CA ALA A 94 7.86 -3.18 7.40
C ALA A 94 7.31 -4.32 6.54
N ILE A 95 8.03 -5.44 6.45
CA ILE A 95 7.57 -6.66 5.75
C ILE A 95 6.35 -7.25 6.45
N PHE A 96 6.37 -7.32 7.78
CA PHE A 96 5.26 -7.84 8.57
C PHE A 96 4.02 -6.98 8.43
N ASN A 97 4.16 -5.65 8.48
CA ASN A 97 3.07 -4.70 8.31
C ASN A 97 2.47 -4.83 6.90
N LYS A 98 3.30 -4.89 5.86
CA LYS A 98 2.80 -5.14 4.50
C LYS A 98 2.04 -6.46 4.38
N LYS A 99 2.59 -7.55 4.92
CA LYS A 99 1.90 -8.85 4.95
C LYS A 99 0.57 -8.78 5.72
N ARG A 100 0.52 -8.02 6.82
CA ARG A 100 -0.72 -7.80 7.57
C ARG A 100 -1.75 -7.03 6.76
N GLU A 101 -1.33 -5.95 6.10
CA GLU A 101 -2.22 -5.15 5.26
C GLU A 101 -2.76 -5.97 4.08
N ASP A 102 -1.90 -6.75 3.42
CA ASP A 102 -2.30 -7.63 2.33
C ASP A 102 -3.27 -8.72 2.82
N PHE A 103 -2.98 -9.32 3.98
CA PHE A 103 -3.88 -10.30 4.60
C PHE A 103 -5.22 -9.70 5.03
N GLU A 104 -5.23 -8.46 5.54
CA GLU A 104 -6.46 -7.76 5.91
C GLU A 104 -7.31 -7.39 4.69
N LYS A 105 -6.68 -7.00 3.58
CA LYS A 105 -7.36 -6.78 2.30
C LYS A 105 -7.97 -8.07 1.77
N GLU A 106 -7.20 -9.15 1.70
CA GLU A 106 -7.69 -10.45 1.25
C GLU A 106 -8.84 -10.95 2.14
N LYS A 107 -8.72 -10.79 3.46
CA LYS A 107 -9.78 -11.14 4.41
C LYS A 107 -11.03 -10.27 4.23
N ALA A 108 -10.88 -8.99 3.90
CA ALA A 108 -12.00 -8.10 3.62
C ALA A 108 -12.70 -8.50 2.32
N GLU A 109 -11.95 -8.77 1.26
CA GLU A 109 -12.48 -9.25 -0.03
C GLU A 109 -13.20 -10.59 0.15
N PHE A 110 -12.58 -11.53 0.86
CA PHE A 110 -13.19 -12.83 1.16
C PHE A 110 -14.47 -12.69 1.98
N ARG A 111 -14.51 -11.77 2.97
CA ARG A 111 -15.73 -11.50 3.73
C ARG A 111 -16.82 -10.94 2.82
N GLN A 112 -16.49 -10.04 1.90
CA GLN A 112 -17.45 -9.49 0.94
C GLN A 112 -17.99 -10.60 0.01
N GLU A 113 -17.13 -11.48 -0.48
CA GLU A 113 -17.53 -12.59 -1.34
C GLU A 113 -18.41 -13.60 -0.60
N GLN A 114 -18.04 -13.98 0.63
CA GLN A 114 -18.88 -14.83 1.48
C GLN A 114 -20.27 -14.21 1.70
N LEU A 115 -20.31 -12.92 1.99
CA LEU A 115 -21.54 -12.18 2.20
C LEU A 115 -22.40 -12.11 0.93
N LEU A 116 -21.79 -11.93 -0.24
CA LEU A 116 -22.49 -12.00 -1.53
C LEU A 116 -23.07 -13.39 -1.78
N VAL A 117 -22.34 -14.45 -1.46
CA VAL A 117 -22.82 -15.83 -1.57
C VAL A 117 -24.00 -16.06 -0.64
N GLU A 118 -23.95 -15.57 0.60
CA GLU A 118 -25.07 -15.65 1.55
C GLU A 118 -26.29 -14.87 1.06
N LYS A 119 -26.10 -13.64 0.57
CA LYS A 119 -27.16 -12.85 -0.08
C LYS A 119 -27.80 -13.60 -1.25
N GLY A 120 -26.98 -14.20 -2.12
CA GLY A 120 -27.44 -15.02 -3.23
C GLY A 120 -28.25 -16.24 -2.78
N LYS A 121 -27.84 -16.94 -1.72
CA LYS A 121 -28.60 -18.05 -1.13
C LYS A 121 -29.96 -17.59 -0.59
N GLN A 122 -30.01 -16.46 0.09
CA GLN A 122 -31.27 -15.93 0.61
C GLN A 122 -32.23 -15.47 -0.50
N LEU A 123 -31.69 -14.83 -1.55
CA LEU A 123 -32.45 -14.46 -2.75
C LEU A 123 -33.04 -15.67 -3.47
N THR A 124 -32.22 -16.70 -3.71
CA THR A 124 -32.66 -17.93 -4.39
C THR A 124 -33.69 -18.69 -3.58
N ALA A 125 -33.59 -18.70 -2.24
CA ALA A 125 -34.62 -19.25 -1.36
C ALA A 125 -35.97 -18.53 -1.51
N GLN A 126 -35.94 -17.23 -1.80
CA GLN A 126 -37.12 -16.42 -2.11
C GLN A 126 -37.48 -16.43 -3.60
N GLY A 127 -36.90 -17.31 -4.41
CA GLY A 127 -37.21 -17.46 -5.84
C GLY A 127 -36.74 -16.31 -6.73
N ILE A 128 -35.74 -15.54 -6.28
CA ILE A 128 -35.10 -14.45 -7.03
C ILE A 128 -33.70 -14.92 -7.47
N PRO A 129 -33.24 -14.63 -8.71
CA PRO A 129 -31.90 -15.01 -9.16
C PRO A 129 -30.79 -14.45 -8.26
N ALA A 130 -29.74 -15.24 -8.04
CA ALA A 130 -28.58 -14.85 -7.22
C ALA A 130 -27.82 -13.65 -7.79
N ASP A 131 -27.96 -13.35 -9.09
CA ASP A 131 -27.33 -12.20 -9.75
C ASP A 131 -27.73 -10.85 -9.12
N PHE A 132 -28.88 -10.81 -8.43
CA PHE A 132 -29.33 -9.63 -7.72
C PHE A 132 -28.66 -9.43 -6.35
N ALA A 133 -27.77 -10.32 -5.91
CA ALA A 133 -27.10 -10.25 -4.60
C ALA A 133 -26.35 -8.93 -4.38
N HIS A 134 -25.76 -8.36 -5.44
CA HIS A 134 -25.07 -7.06 -5.38
C HIS A 134 -26.00 -5.87 -5.11
N ARG A 135 -27.32 -6.01 -5.30
CA ARG A 135 -28.31 -4.96 -5.07
C ARG A 135 -28.95 -5.01 -3.70
N ILE A 136 -28.76 -6.11 -2.97
CA ILE A 136 -29.35 -6.31 -1.64
C ILE A 136 -28.47 -5.65 -0.58
N ALA A 137 -29.10 -4.77 0.20
CA ALA A 137 -28.50 -4.08 1.33
C ALA A 137 -28.47 -4.97 2.57
N GLY A 138 -27.61 -4.61 3.52
CA GLY A 138 -27.47 -5.30 4.80
C GLY A 138 -26.19 -6.14 4.89
N ASP A 139 -25.64 -6.17 6.09
CA ASP A 139 -24.43 -6.95 6.42
C ASP A 139 -24.76 -8.16 7.31
N THR A 140 -26.01 -8.24 7.78
CA THR A 140 -26.50 -9.31 8.64
C THR A 140 -27.61 -10.11 7.96
N ALA A 141 -27.77 -11.37 8.35
CA ALA A 141 -28.78 -12.25 7.77
C ALA A 141 -30.21 -11.71 7.90
N GLU A 142 -30.53 -11.01 8.98
CA GLU A 142 -31.86 -10.43 9.22
C GLU A 142 -32.15 -9.24 8.31
N GLU A 143 -31.18 -8.33 8.16
CA GLU A 143 -31.28 -7.18 7.26
C GLU A 143 -31.41 -7.63 5.80
N ILE A 144 -30.59 -8.59 5.38
CA ILE A 144 -30.65 -9.17 4.03
C ILE A 144 -32.03 -9.80 3.80
N LEU A 145 -32.57 -10.58 4.74
CA LEU A 145 -33.91 -11.16 4.61
C LEU A 145 -35.01 -10.10 4.53
N ALA A 146 -34.91 -9.02 5.30
CA ALA A 146 -35.87 -7.93 5.28
C ALA A 146 -35.85 -7.21 3.91
N ASP A 147 -34.67 -6.90 3.40
CA ASP A 147 -34.50 -6.22 2.11
C ASP A 147 -34.92 -7.12 0.94
N VAL A 148 -34.58 -8.41 0.97
CA VAL A 148 -35.05 -9.39 -0.04
C VAL A 148 -36.58 -9.47 -0.06
N LYS A 149 -37.25 -9.45 1.11
CA LYS A 149 -38.72 -9.46 1.18
C LYS A 149 -39.32 -8.18 0.60
N ALA A 150 -38.74 -7.02 0.89
CA ALA A 150 -39.17 -5.75 0.33
C ALA A 150 -39.00 -5.73 -1.20
N PHE A 151 -37.83 -6.14 -1.67
CA PHE A 151 -37.52 -6.25 -3.09
C PHE A 151 -38.46 -7.23 -3.82
N ARG A 152 -38.74 -8.40 -3.22
CA ARG A 152 -39.71 -9.39 -3.73
C ARG A 152 -41.09 -8.76 -3.95
N ALA A 153 -41.60 -8.03 -2.97
CA ALA A 153 -42.93 -7.43 -3.04
C ALA A 153 -43.03 -6.39 -4.17
N GLU A 154 -42.02 -5.54 -4.33
CA GLU A 154 -41.97 -4.54 -5.40
C GLU A 154 -41.78 -5.20 -6.78
N TRP A 155 -40.96 -6.23 -6.85
CA TRP A 155 -40.73 -7.01 -8.07
C TRP A 155 -42.00 -7.69 -8.55
N ASP A 156 -42.69 -8.42 -7.66
CA ASP A 156 -43.93 -9.11 -7.99
C ASP A 156 -45.00 -8.10 -8.46
N LYS A 157 -45.12 -6.94 -7.80
CA LYS A 157 -46.01 -5.85 -8.24
C LYS A 157 -45.65 -5.32 -9.64
N ALA A 158 -44.37 -5.11 -9.93
CA ALA A 158 -43.92 -4.64 -11.24
C ALA A 158 -44.17 -5.67 -12.35
N VAL A 159 -43.92 -6.96 -12.05
CA VAL A 159 -44.21 -8.07 -12.95
C VAL A 159 -45.70 -8.19 -13.21
N GLU A 160 -46.54 -8.15 -12.18
CA GLU A 160 -48.00 -8.15 -12.31
C GLU A 160 -48.50 -6.99 -13.18
N ALA A 161 -48.00 -5.76 -12.94
CA ALA A 161 -48.35 -4.61 -13.76
C ALA A 161 -48.00 -4.82 -15.24
N LYS A 162 -46.81 -5.37 -15.52
CA LYS A 162 -46.36 -5.68 -16.89
C LYS A 162 -47.13 -6.82 -17.52
N VAL A 163 -47.49 -7.85 -16.76
CA VAL A 163 -48.32 -8.97 -17.23
C VAL A 163 -49.72 -8.45 -17.55
N ASN A 164 -50.31 -7.63 -16.69
CA ASN A 164 -51.62 -7.00 -16.91
C ASN A 164 -51.61 -6.09 -18.16
N GLU A 165 -50.55 -5.29 -18.35
CA GLU A 165 -50.35 -4.51 -19.58
C GLU A 165 -50.27 -5.41 -20.83
N ARG A 166 -49.55 -6.54 -20.75
CA ARG A 166 -49.46 -7.52 -21.84
C ARG A 166 -50.78 -8.24 -22.10
N LEU A 167 -51.54 -8.57 -21.08
CA LEU A 167 -52.86 -9.19 -21.21
C LEU A 167 -53.87 -8.20 -21.80
N ALA A 168 -53.84 -6.94 -21.37
CA ALA A 168 -54.69 -5.88 -21.93
C ALA A 168 -54.36 -5.58 -23.40
N SER A 169 -53.07 -5.57 -23.78
CA SER A 169 -52.65 -5.39 -25.18
C SER A 169 -52.94 -6.59 -26.07
N LYS A 170 -52.82 -7.83 -25.56
CA LYS A 170 -53.27 -9.04 -26.27
C LYS A 170 -54.79 -9.12 -26.41
N SER A 171 -55.54 -8.64 -25.42
CA SER A 171 -57.01 -8.52 -25.50
C SER A 171 -57.44 -7.55 -26.61
N LYS A 172 -56.75 -6.41 -26.76
CA LYS A 172 -56.99 -5.44 -27.85
C LYS A 172 -56.70 -5.98 -29.26
N THR A 173 -55.88 -7.02 -29.39
CA THR A 173 -55.54 -7.64 -30.69
C THR A 173 -56.42 -8.84 -31.06
N LYS A 174 -57.37 -9.24 -30.19
CA LYS A 174 -58.47 -10.15 -30.55
C LYS A 174 -59.81 -9.41 -30.59
N VAL A 175 -59.83 -8.29 -31.31
CA VAL A 175 -61.07 -7.87 -31.96
C VAL A 175 -61.07 -8.58 -33.30
N GLY A 176 -61.64 -9.79 -33.33
CA GLY A 176 -62.31 -10.22 -34.55
C GLY A 176 -63.23 -9.08 -34.94
N ASN A 177 -63.16 -8.69 -36.21
CA ASN A 177 -63.83 -7.54 -36.81
C ASN A 177 -65.36 -7.56 -36.56
N THR A 178 -65.80 -7.26 -35.35
CA THR A 178 -67.13 -6.76 -35.03
C THR A 178 -67.01 -5.26 -35.06
N SER A 179 -66.75 -4.75 -36.27
CA SER A 179 -67.28 -3.46 -36.68
C SER A 179 -68.71 -3.39 -36.16
N SER A 180 -68.99 -2.39 -35.32
CA SER A 180 -70.28 -1.82 -34.98
C SER A 180 -71.44 -2.25 -35.90
N GLN A 181 -71.92 -3.49 -35.76
CA GLN A 181 -73.11 -3.96 -36.46
C GLN A 181 -74.27 -3.42 -35.64
N MET A 182 -74.73 -2.23 -36.02
CA MET A 182 -76.03 -1.71 -35.58
C MET A 182 -77.06 -2.82 -35.78
N THR A 183 -77.85 -3.11 -34.76
CA THR A 183 -78.90 -4.12 -34.85
C THR A 183 -79.96 -3.70 -35.87
N LYS A 184 -80.72 -4.65 -36.43
CA LYS A 184 -81.83 -4.36 -37.35
C LYS A 184 -82.78 -3.28 -36.80
N ALA A 185 -83.03 -3.31 -35.49
CA ALA A 185 -83.89 -2.36 -34.78
C ALA A 185 -83.28 -0.96 -34.73
N GLU A 186 -81.98 -0.83 -34.43
CA GLU A 186 -81.27 0.45 -34.42
C GLU A 186 -81.22 1.07 -35.82
N ILE A 187 -81.00 0.26 -36.86
CA ILE A 187 -81.02 0.72 -38.26
C ILE A 187 -82.42 1.22 -38.66
N MET A 188 -83.49 0.51 -38.28
CA MET A 188 -84.87 0.92 -38.56
C MET A 188 -85.32 2.16 -37.78
N ALA A 189 -84.71 2.42 -36.61
CA ALA A 189 -84.99 3.57 -35.76
C ALA A 189 -84.36 4.88 -36.28
N ILE A 190 -83.46 4.82 -37.27
CA ILE A 190 -82.86 6.01 -37.89
C ILE A 190 -83.97 6.83 -38.58
N LYS A 191 -84.24 8.03 -38.05
CA LYS A 191 -85.29 8.95 -38.56
C LYS A 191 -85.03 9.40 -40.00
N ASN A 192 -83.76 9.52 -40.39
CA ASN A 192 -83.38 9.91 -41.74
C ASN A 192 -83.49 8.72 -42.71
N THR A 193 -84.45 8.78 -43.64
CA THR A 193 -84.74 7.68 -44.57
C THR A 193 -83.56 7.34 -45.49
N LYS A 194 -82.81 8.33 -45.98
CA LYS A 194 -81.68 8.10 -46.89
C LYS A 194 -80.53 7.40 -46.19
N GLU A 195 -80.30 7.78 -44.95
CA GLU A 195 -79.26 7.22 -44.09
C GLU A 195 -79.62 5.82 -43.61
N ARG A 196 -80.88 5.60 -43.23
CA ARG A 196 -81.43 4.26 -42.94
C ARG A 196 -81.26 3.30 -44.12
N GLN A 197 -81.63 3.71 -45.34
CA GLN A 197 -81.47 2.85 -46.53
C GLN A 197 -80.00 2.54 -46.82
N ARG A 198 -79.10 3.50 -46.63
CA ARG A 198 -77.66 3.27 -46.75
C ARG A 198 -77.17 2.25 -45.74
N MET A 199 -77.60 2.35 -44.48
CA MET A 199 -77.25 1.41 -43.42
C MET A 199 -77.87 0.01 -43.63
N ILE A 200 -79.06 -0.09 -44.25
CA ILE A 200 -79.66 -1.36 -44.67
C ILE A 200 -78.83 -2.00 -45.80
N ALA A 201 -78.37 -1.20 -46.76
CA ALA A 201 -77.54 -1.71 -47.87
C ALA A 201 -76.15 -2.16 -47.38
N GLU A 202 -75.55 -1.41 -46.47
CA GLU A 202 -74.25 -1.73 -45.86
C GLU A 202 -74.36 -2.94 -44.90
N ASN A 203 -75.51 -3.14 -44.23
CA ASN A 203 -75.77 -4.27 -43.33
C ASN A 203 -76.91 -5.18 -43.84
N ARG A 204 -76.86 -5.54 -45.12
CA ARG A 204 -77.91 -6.34 -45.79
C ARG A 204 -78.18 -7.69 -45.12
N GLU A 205 -77.20 -8.26 -44.44
CA GLU A 205 -77.35 -9.54 -43.72
C GLU A 205 -78.36 -9.47 -42.56
N LEU A 206 -78.71 -8.27 -42.09
CA LEU A 206 -79.69 -8.06 -41.02
C LEU A 206 -81.13 -7.90 -41.52
N PHE A 207 -81.36 -7.82 -42.84
CA PHE A 207 -82.65 -7.46 -43.45
C PHE A 207 -83.23 -8.54 -44.34
#